data_AF-D3HQ73-F1
#
_entry.id   AF-D3HQ73-F1
#
_cell.length_a   1.000
_cell.length_b   1.000
_cell.length_c   1.000
_cell.angle_alpha   90.00
_cell.angle_beta   90.00
_cell.angle_gamma   90.00
#
_symmetry.space_group_name_H-M   'P 1'
#
loop_
_entity.id
_entity.type
_entity.pdbx_description
1 polymer ?
#
loop_
_entity_poly.entity_id
_entity_poly.type
_entity_poly.pdbx_seq_one_letter_code
_entity_poly.pdbx_strand_id
1 'polypeptide(L)'
;MYCAKLKVLPLATLIENQGYLGASELFPHAKMTDAHARHTVNIPGIPPSSISAAAKCSHSQGNISPSAFVPDGYLGWRINNKFVAGLALIAPYGLKTAYNYDSVVRFAACL
;
A
#
# COMPACT_ATOMS: atom_id res chain seq x y z
N MET A 1 2.75 -18.88 26.92
CA MET A 1 2.93 -17.70 26.04
C MET A 1 4.34 -17.80 25.45
N TYR A 2 4.49 -18.47 24.30
CA TYR A 2 5.81 -18.71 23.71
C TYR A 2 6.18 -17.50 22.85
N CYS A 3 7.06 -16.65 23.39
CA CYS A 3 7.78 -15.66 22.60
C CYS A 3 8.84 -16.42 21.80
N ALA A 4 8.53 -16.74 20.53
CA ALA A 4 9.55 -17.25 19.62
C ALA A 4 10.55 -16.11 19.37
N LYS A 5 11.71 -16.21 20.02
CA LYS A 5 12.88 -15.36 19.75
C LYS A 5 13.26 -15.54 18.29
N LEU A 6 12.81 -14.63 17.43
CA LEU A 6 13.17 -14.58 16.02
C LEU A 6 14.65 -14.17 15.93
N LYS A 7 15.57 -15.14 15.91
CA LYS A 7 16.94 -14.87 15.45
C LYS A 7 16.87 -14.76 13.94
N VAL A 8 16.97 -13.55 13.41
CA VAL A 8 17.27 -13.32 11.99
C VAL A 8 18.73 -13.74 11.79
N LEU A 9 18.95 -15.03 11.54
CA LEU A 9 20.26 -15.55 11.14
C LEU A 9 20.40 -15.33 9.62
N PRO A 10 21.48 -14.69 9.13
CA PRO A 10 21.75 -14.67 7.71
C PRO A 10 21.88 -16.11 7.20
N LEU A 11 21.35 -16.40 6.01
CA LEU A 11 21.27 -17.76 5.45
C LEU A 11 22.60 -18.53 5.50
N ALA A 12 23.73 -17.84 5.40
CA ALA A 12 25.08 -18.41 5.52
C ALA A 12 25.41 -19.03 6.90
N THR A 13 24.64 -18.70 7.94
CA THR A 13 24.85 -19.16 9.33
C THR A 13 23.90 -20.27 9.76
N LEU A 14 23.09 -20.79 8.83
CA LEU A 14 22.15 -21.88 9.10
C LEU A 14 22.91 -23.16 9.48
N ILE A 15 22.68 -23.65 10.71
CA ILE A 15 23.32 -24.88 11.22
C ILE A 15 22.47 -26.11 10.86
N GLU A 16 21.14 -25.92 10.81
CA GLU A 16 20.12 -26.95 10.56
C GLU A 16 19.05 -26.39 9.62
N ASN A 17 18.11 -27.21 9.15
CA ASN A 17 16.96 -26.72 8.38
C ASN A 17 16.03 -25.91 9.29
N GLN A 18 15.60 -24.75 8.83
CA GLN A 18 14.79 -23.82 9.62
C GLN A 18 13.64 -23.28 8.80
N GLY A 19 12.50 -23.13 9.45
CA GLY A 19 11.31 -22.53 8.85
C GLY A 19 10.73 -21.48 9.77
N TYR A 20 10.23 -20.41 9.16
CA TYR A 20 9.48 -19.37 9.83
C TYR A 20 8.24 -19.04 9.01
N LEU A 21 7.12 -18.89 9.70
CA LEU A 21 5.87 -18.39 9.18
C LEU A 21 5.36 -17.32 10.13
N GLY A 22 5.04 -16.17 9.57
CA GLY A 22 4.55 -15.01 10.26
C GLY A 22 3.56 -14.25 9.40
N ALA A 23 2.93 -13.28 10.05
CA ALA A 23 2.21 -12.24 9.35
C ALA A 23 2.17 -10.98 10.21
N SER A 24 2.01 -9.86 9.55
CA SER A 24 1.81 -8.55 10.16
C SER A 24 0.50 -7.95 9.70
N GLU A 25 -0.21 -7.27 10.59
CA GLU A 25 -1.30 -6.39 10.22
C GLU A 25 -0.85 -4.94 10.35
N LEU A 26 -1.00 -4.18 9.27
CA LEU A 26 -0.63 -2.78 9.20
C LEU A 26 -1.88 -1.92 9.36
N PHE A 27 -1.84 -0.98 10.31
CA PHE A 27 -2.92 -0.03 10.60
C PHE A 27 -2.49 1.40 10.27
N PRO A 28 -2.40 1.77 8.98
CA PRO A 28 -2.09 3.14 8.62
C PRO A 28 -3.28 4.07 8.91
N HIS A 29 -2.97 5.29 9.36
CA HIS A 29 -3.98 6.32 9.63
C HIS A 29 -3.69 7.56 8.79
N ALA A 30 -4.10 7.54 7.52
CA ALA A 30 -4.04 8.68 6.63
C ALA A 30 -5.42 9.33 6.49
N LYS A 31 -5.45 10.65 6.39
CA LYS A 31 -6.67 11.44 6.16
C LYS A 31 -6.46 12.37 4.96
N MET A 32 -7.55 12.70 4.29
CA MET A 32 -7.60 13.71 3.24
C MET A 32 -8.26 14.97 3.81
N THR A 33 -7.64 16.13 3.61
CA THR A 33 -8.17 17.45 3.97
C THR A 33 -7.85 18.44 2.85
N ASP A 34 -8.71 19.44 2.66
CA ASP A 34 -8.52 20.54 1.70
C ASP A 34 -8.18 20.07 0.27
N ALA A 35 -8.77 18.96 -0.16
CA ALA A 35 -8.58 18.47 -1.51
C ALA A 35 -9.48 19.24 -2.48
N HIS A 36 -8.90 19.72 -3.58
CA HIS A 36 -9.58 20.60 -4.52
C HIS A 36 -9.47 20.11 -5.97
N ALA A 37 -10.56 20.30 -6.69
CA ALA A 37 -10.71 19.96 -8.10
C ALA A 37 -11.40 21.09 -8.85
N ARG A 38 -10.97 21.34 -10.09
CA ARG A 38 -11.68 22.21 -11.01
C ARG A 38 -11.92 21.49 -12.33
N HIS A 39 -13.15 21.58 -12.82
CA HIS A 39 -13.50 21.16 -14.16
C HIS A 39 -13.44 22.39 -15.06
N THR A 40 -12.59 22.33 -16.08
CA THR A 40 -12.44 23.40 -17.08
C THR A 40 -12.82 22.86 -18.44
N VAL A 41 -13.85 23.45 -19.04
CA VAL A 41 -14.30 23.15 -20.40
C VAL A 41 -13.75 24.24 -21.32
N ASN A 42 -12.96 23.84 -22.31
CA ASN A 42 -12.45 24.75 -23.34
C ASN A 42 -13.47 24.83 -24.48
N ILE A 43 -13.88 26.04 -24.83
CA ILE A 43 -14.83 26.31 -25.91
C ILE A 43 -14.00 26.73 -27.14
N PRO A 44 -13.99 25.93 -28.22
CA PRO A 44 -13.35 26.31 -29.47
C PRO A 44 -14.02 27.56 -30.06
N GLY A 45 -13.23 28.54 -30.51
CA GLY A 45 -13.73 29.79 -31.08
C GLY A 45 -12.63 30.83 -31.28
N ILE A 46 -13.00 32.00 -31.81
CA ILE A 46 -12.14 33.18 -31.94
C ILE A 46 -12.89 34.38 -31.33
N PRO A 47 -12.50 34.88 -30.14
CA PRO A 47 -11.41 34.38 -29.30
C PRO A 47 -11.77 33.05 -28.62
N PRO A 48 -10.78 32.20 -28.33
CA PRO A 48 -11.00 31.00 -27.52
C PRO A 48 -11.44 31.41 -26.11
N SER A 49 -12.35 30.64 -25.52
CA SER A 49 -12.82 30.87 -24.15
C SER A 49 -12.85 29.57 -23.36
N SER A 50 -12.92 29.67 -22.04
CA SER A 50 -13.10 28.51 -21.17
C SER A 50 -14.08 28.80 -20.05
N ILE A 51 -14.79 27.77 -19.62
CA ILE A 51 -15.66 27.80 -18.45
C ILE A 51 -15.02 26.90 -17.41
N SER A 52 -14.75 27.44 -16.21
CA SER A 52 -14.18 26.66 -15.10
C SER A 52 -15.10 26.68 -13.89
N ALA A 53 -15.36 25.53 -13.31
CA ALA A 53 -16.14 25.36 -12.09
C ALA A 53 -15.38 24.47 -11.09
N ALA A 54 -15.53 24.74 -9.79
CA ALA A 54 -15.06 23.83 -8.76
C ALA A 54 -15.92 22.55 -8.74
N ALA A 55 -15.30 21.39 -8.60
CA ALA A 55 -16.07 20.15 -8.43
C ALA A 55 -16.77 20.18 -7.06
N LYS A 56 -18.06 19.80 -7.02
CA LYS A 56 -18.89 19.81 -5.80
C LYS A 56 -18.69 18.58 -4.90
N CYS A 57 -17.57 17.87 -5.05
CA CYS A 57 -17.25 16.66 -4.30
C CYS A 57 -16.88 16.93 -2.84
N SER A 58 -16.84 15.87 -2.03
CA SER A 58 -16.22 15.92 -0.71
C SER A 58 -14.70 16.17 -0.83
N HIS A 59 -14.24 17.22 -0.14
CA HIS A 59 -12.85 17.67 -0.07
C HIS A 59 -12.10 17.13 1.16
N SER A 60 -12.80 16.38 2.03
CA SER A 60 -12.20 15.76 3.20
C SER A 60 -12.74 14.35 3.42
N GLN A 61 -11.85 13.44 3.79
CA GLN A 61 -12.21 12.08 4.14
C GLN A 61 -11.32 11.57 5.26
N GLY A 62 -11.94 10.99 6.29
CA GLY A 62 -11.24 10.25 7.32
C GLY A 62 -10.81 8.87 6.80
N ASN A 63 -9.64 8.42 7.26
CA ASN A 63 -9.10 7.08 7.00
C ASN A 63 -9.12 6.66 5.52
N ILE A 64 -8.24 7.27 4.72
CA ILE A 64 -8.04 6.91 3.30
C ILE A 64 -7.10 5.72 3.11
N SER A 65 -6.49 5.22 4.19
CA SER A 65 -5.52 4.12 4.19
C SER A 65 -6.08 2.94 4.98
N PRO A 66 -6.84 2.02 4.36
CA PRO A 66 -7.37 0.86 5.07
C PRO A 66 -6.23 -0.05 5.55
N SER A 67 -6.51 -0.85 6.58
CA SER A 67 -5.55 -1.84 7.07
C SER A 67 -5.21 -2.89 5.99
N ALA A 68 -4.02 -3.47 6.15
CA ALA A 68 -3.51 -4.50 5.25
C ALA A 68 -2.86 -5.63 6.04
N PHE A 69 -3.18 -6.86 5.65
CA PHE A 69 -2.53 -8.07 6.14
C PHE A 69 -1.36 -8.42 5.21
N VAL A 70 -0.18 -8.60 5.80
CA VAL A 70 1.05 -8.90 5.08
C VAL A 70 1.63 -10.20 5.65
N PRO A 71 1.51 -11.34 4.93
CA PRO A 71 2.17 -12.57 5.32
C PRO A 71 3.67 -12.49 5.04
N ASP A 72 4.45 -13.13 5.90
CA ASP A 72 5.89 -13.28 5.74
C ASP A 72 6.34 -14.69 6.12
N GLY A 73 7.20 -15.29 5.29
CA GLY A 73 7.64 -16.66 5.51
C GLY A 73 9.03 -16.91 4.94
N TYR A 74 9.80 -17.74 5.62
CA TYR A 74 11.16 -18.09 5.24
C TYR A 74 11.38 -19.59 5.45
N LEU A 75 12.04 -20.23 4.50
CA LEU A 75 12.51 -21.61 4.60
C LEU A 75 13.98 -21.62 4.24
N GLY A 76 14.81 -22.16 5.13
CA GLY A 76 16.24 -22.35 4.92
C GLY A 76 16.59 -23.83 4.97
N TRP A 77 17.32 -24.29 3.95
CA TRP A 77 17.81 -25.65 3.84
C TRP A 77 19.33 -25.69 3.72
N ARG A 78 19.97 -26.42 4.64
CA ARG A 78 21.41 -26.69 4.57
C ARG A 78 21.64 -27.95 3.72
N ILE A 79 22.25 -27.79 2.56
CA ILE A 79 22.53 -28.91 1.64
C ILE A 79 23.79 -29.65 2.10
N ASN A 80 24.83 -28.89 2.48
CA ASN A 80 26.06 -29.43 3.07
C ASN A 80 26.80 -28.34 3.87
N ASN A 81 28.04 -28.60 4.27
CA ASN A 81 28.82 -27.66 5.07
C ASN A 81 29.24 -26.36 4.35
N LYS A 82 28.97 -26.26 3.05
CA LYS A 82 29.38 -25.13 2.20
C LYS A 82 28.20 -24.46 1.48
N PHE A 83 27.08 -25.17 1.31
CA PHE A 83 25.91 -24.71 0.57
C PHE A 83 24.66 -24.68 1.44
N VAL A 84 24.02 -23.52 1.43
CA VAL A 84 22.71 -23.29 2.03
C VAL A 84 21.83 -22.61 0.98
N ALA A 85 20.60 -23.08 0.87
CA ALA A 85 19.57 -22.49 0.00
C ALA A 85 18.42 -21.97 0.87
N GLY A 86 17.72 -20.96 0.37
CA GLY A 86 16.60 -20.36 1.09
C GLY A 86 15.50 -19.90 0.15
N LEU A 87 14.26 -20.03 0.60
CA LEU A 87 13.07 -19.50 -0.04
C LEU A 87 12.42 -18.49 0.90
N ALA A 88 11.92 -17.39 0.35
CA ALA A 88 11.25 -16.35 1.11
C ALA A 88 9.94 -15.96 0.40
N LEU A 89 8.87 -15.85 1.17
CA LEU A 89 7.61 -15.24 0.78
C LEU A 89 7.51 -13.92 1.53
N ILE A 90 7.63 -12.81 0.80
CA ILE A 90 7.62 -11.45 1.36
C ILE A 90 6.82 -10.53 0.44
N ALA A 91 6.24 -9.47 1.01
CA ALA A 91 5.62 -8.38 0.25
C ALA A 91 6.45 -7.10 0.41
N PRO A 92 7.45 -6.85 -0.46
CA PRO A 92 8.36 -5.71 -0.30
C PRO A 92 7.71 -4.36 -0.62
N TYR A 93 6.62 -4.36 -1.40
CA TYR A 93 5.90 -3.16 -1.79
C TYR A 93 4.41 -3.36 -1.58
N GLY A 94 3.74 -2.32 -1.09
CA GLY A 94 2.30 -2.32 -0.90
C GLY A 94 1.79 -0.89 -0.71
N LEU A 95 0.72 -0.56 -1.43
CA LEU A 95 -0.01 0.68 -1.25
C LEU A 95 -1.49 0.40 -1.48
N LYS A 96 -2.32 0.76 -0.50
CA LYS A 96 -3.77 0.63 -0.60
C LYS A 96 -4.39 1.94 -0.12
N THR A 97 -5.14 2.58 -1.00
CA THR A 97 -5.92 3.78 -0.69
C THR A 97 -7.39 3.55 -1.05
N ALA A 98 -8.29 4.08 -0.23
CA ALA A 98 -9.73 3.95 -0.42
C ALA A 98 -10.38 5.33 -0.33
N TYR A 99 -10.92 5.81 -1.44
CA TYR A 99 -11.63 7.07 -1.52
C TYR A 99 -13.13 6.83 -1.75
N ASN A 100 -13.96 7.56 -1.01
CA ASN A 100 -15.42 7.51 -1.14
C ASN A 100 -15.84 7.86 -2.57
N TYR A 101 -17.03 7.40 -2.97
CA TYR A 101 -17.53 7.65 -4.33
C TYR A 101 -17.64 9.15 -4.66
N ASP A 102 -18.04 9.96 -3.69
CA ASP A 102 -18.17 11.42 -3.77
C ASP A 102 -16.86 12.18 -3.52
N SER A 103 -15.72 11.48 -3.44
CA SER A 103 -14.44 12.10 -3.16
C SER A 103 -13.93 12.92 -4.34
N VAL A 104 -13.37 14.09 -4.05
CA VAL A 104 -12.83 15.02 -5.05
C VAL A 104 -11.71 14.45 -5.90
N VAL A 105 -10.96 13.47 -5.39
CA VAL A 105 -9.93 12.75 -6.16
C VAL A 105 -10.53 11.77 -7.17
N ARG A 106 -11.84 11.49 -7.09
CA ARG A 106 -12.62 10.68 -8.04
C ARG A 106 -13.50 11.55 -8.92
N PHE A 107 -12.90 12.58 -9.52
CA PHE A 107 -13.49 13.64 -10.34
C PHE A 107 -14.67 13.23 -11.26
N ALA A 108 -14.67 12.02 -11.82
CA ALA A 108 -15.73 11.53 -12.70
C ALA A 108 -17.10 11.32 -12.02
N ALA A 109 -17.14 11.21 -10.68
CA ALA A 109 -18.36 10.94 -9.92
C ALA A 109 -19.10 12.21 -9.46
N CYS A 110 -18.57 13.40 -9.78
CA CYS A 110 -19.12 14.66 -9.31
C CYS A 110 -19.51 15.56 -10.48
N LEU A 111 -20.82 15.66 -10.70
CA LEU A 111 -21.47 16.56 -11.65
C LEU A 111 -22.45 17.48 -10.90
#